data_AF-A0A4U8S2P1-F1
#
_entry.id   AF-A0A4U8S2P1-F1
#
_cell.length_a   1.000
_cell.length_b   1.000
_cell.length_c   1.000
_cell.angle_alpha   90.00
_cell.angle_beta   90.00
_cell.angle_gamma   90.00
#
_symmetry.space_group_name_H-M   'P 1'
#
loop_
_entity.id
_entity.type
_entity.pdbx_description
1 polymer ?
#
loop_
_entity_poly.entity_id
_entity_poly.type
_entity_poly.pdbx_seq_one_letter_code
_entity_poly.pdbx_strand_id
1 'polypeptide(L)'
;MVYKNLLFLLMVLVFSACSSKVDITINNHERSNLNNRQDDVPLTIIVYQLKDIKKFEQASDIDLFAREDGILGKDKIDSMKMQIAPRDNIVAVNVKDKEVPYIGILVFFANNDKKITKAWAKTSDASGIWFGKKKLEFKITQDGINKVQ
;
A
#
# COMPACT_ATOMS: atom_id res chain seq x y z
N MET A 1 37.73 9.22 33.28
CA MET A 1 37.12 8.00 32.70
C MET A 1 35.65 8.17 32.32
N VAL A 2 34.90 9.09 32.96
CA VAL A 2 33.44 9.29 32.74
C VAL A 2 33.09 9.87 31.36
N TYR A 3 33.89 10.81 30.83
CA TYR A 3 33.62 11.47 29.54
C TYR A 3 33.65 10.53 28.32
N LYS A 4 34.47 9.48 28.38
CA LYS A 4 34.64 8.52 27.27
C LYS A 4 33.42 7.59 27.12
N ASN A 5 32.75 7.27 28.23
CA ASN A 5 31.52 6.49 28.25
C ASN A 5 30.29 7.35 27.88
N LEU A 6 30.30 8.65 28.22
CA LEU A 6 29.23 9.59 27.85
C LEU A 6 29.20 9.85 26.33
N LEU A 7 30.36 9.94 25.68
CA LEU A 7 30.47 10.14 24.23
C LEU A 7 29.94 8.92 23.44
N PHE A 8 30.15 7.71 23.96
CA PHE A 8 29.65 6.47 23.36
C PHE A 8 28.11 6.38 23.46
N LEU A 9 27.54 6.83 24.59
CA LEU A 9 26.08 6.89 24.79
C LEU A 9 25.41 7.90 23.85
N LEU A 10 26.08 9.05 23.58
CA LEU A 10 25.60 10.06 22.64
C LEU A 10 25.63 9.59 21.19
N MET A 11 26.59 8.74 20.81
CA MET A 11 26.71 8.20 19.44
C MET A 11 25.63 7.16 19.13
N VAL A 12 25.16 6.40 20.14
CA VAL A 12 24.08 5.41 19.99
C VAL A 12 22.70 6.09 19.83
N LEU A 13 22.51 7.28 20.40
CA LEU A 13 21.24 8.02 20.33
C LEU A 13 20.96 8.65 18.96
N VAL A 14 21.94 8.73 18.05
CA VAL A 14 21.75 9.32 16.70
C VAL A 14 21.16 8.31 15.71
N PHE A 15 21.12 7.01 16.03
CA PHE A 15 20.68 5.96 15.10
C PHE A 15 19.19 5.57 15.18
N SER A 16 18.42 6.09 16.13
CA SER A 16 17.09 5.52 16.46
C SER A 16 15.87 6.17 15.80
N ALA A 17 16.01 7.24 15.00
CA ALA A 17 14.83 8.01 14.56
C ALA A 17 14.63 8.24 13.06
N CYS A 18 15.43 7.67 12.15
CA CYS A 18 15.20 7.90 10.72
C CYS A 18 14.00 7.09 10.20
N SER A 19 12.85 7.74 9.98
CA SER A 19 11.76 7.13 9.20
C SER A 19 12.17 7.08 7.73
N SER A 20 11.97 5.94 7.09
CA SER A 20 12.28 5.77 5.67
C SER A 20 11.09 6.16 4.82
N LYS A 21 11.35 6.79 3.67
CA LYS A 21 10.34 7.00 2.64
C LYS A 21 10.14 5.70 1.85
N VAL A 22 8.89 5.36 1.58
CA VAL A 22 8.45 4.17 0.86
C VAL A 22 7.59 4.59 -0.32
N ASP A 23 7.99 4.20 -1.52
CA ASP A 23 7.19 4.33 -2.74
C ASP A 23 6.20 3.16 -2.83
N ILE A 24 4.91 3.46 -2.75
CA ILE A 24 3.84 2.48 -2.95
C ILE A 24 3.56 2.41 -4.44
N THR A 25 3.87 1.26 -5.03
CA THR A 25 3.80 1.05 -6.47
C THR A 25 2.71 0.06 -6.81
N ILE A 26 1.94 0.38 -7.85
CA ILE A 26 0.93 -0.51 -8.39
C ILE A 26 1.27 -0.82 -9.84
N ASN A 27 1.38 -2.10 -10.14
CA ASN A 27 1.69 -2.62 -11.47
C ASN A 27 0.45 -3.33 -12.03
N ASN A 28 -0.17 -2.74 -13.04
CA ASN A 28 -1.32 -3.30 -13.71
C ASN A 28 -0.89 -4.14 -14.92
N HIS A 29 -0.93 -5.47 -14.77
CA HIS A 29 -0.54 -6.35 -15.87
C HIS A 29 -1.55 -6.30 -17.02
N GLU A 30 -1.07 -6.70 -18.20
CA GLU A 30 -1.92 -6.95 -19.35
C GLU A 30 -3.06 -7.92 -19.01
N ARG A 31 -4.25 -7.61 -19.54
CA ARG A 31 -5.48 -8.41 -19.45
C ARG A 31 -5.92 -8.69 -18.01
N SER A 32 -5.45 -7.92 -17.03
CA SER A 32 -5.86 -8.05 -15.63
C SER A 32 -7.35 -7.77 -15.43
N ASN A 33 -7.90 -6.89 -16.28
CA ASN A 33 -9.23 -6.33 -16.14
C ASN A 33 -10.02 -6.38 -17.44
N LEU A 34 -10.43 -7.59 -17.82
CA LEU A 34 -11.26 -7.80 -19.00
C LEU A 34 -12.72 -7.50 -18.70
N ASN A 35 -13.37 -6.73 -19.59
CA ASN A 35 -14.81 -6.56 -19.57
C ASN A 35 -15.53 -7.76 -20.23
N ASN A 36 -16.86 -7.73 -20.29
CA ASN A 36 -17.65 -8.81 -20.91
C ASN A 36 -17.39 -9.01 -22.42
N ARG A 37 -16.79 -8.04 -23.10
CA ARG A 37 -16.38 -8.12 -24.51
C ARG A 37 -14.93 -8.58 -24.70
N GLN A 38 -14.24 -8.93 -23.61
CA GLN A 38 -12.82 -9.28 -23.59
C GLN A 38 -11.88 -8.10 -23.93
N ASP A 39 -12.37 -6.86 -23.84
CA ASP A 39 -11.52 -5.68 -23.92
C ASP A 39 -10.77 -5.52 -22.60
N ASP A 40 -9.48 -5.21 -22.68
CA ASP A 40 -8.64 -4.86 -21.52
C ASP A 40 -8.84 -3.40 -21.16
N VAL A 41 -9.49 -3.13 -20.03
CA VAL A 41 -9.95 -1.79 -19.64
C VAL A 41 -9.27 -1.29 -18.37
N PRO A 42 -9.15 0.04 -18.17
CA PRO A 42 -8.55 0.60 -16.97
C PRO A 42 -9.16 0.09 -15.67
N LEU A 43 -8.33 -0.08 -14.64
CA LEU A 43 -8.76 -0.42 -13.29
C LEU A 43 -9.03 0.83 -12.47
N THR A 44 -10.05 0.80 -11.60
CA THR A 44 -10.17 1.78 -10.52
C THR A 44 -9.59 1.17 -9.25
N ILE A 45 -8.73 1.91 -8.55
CA ILE A 45 -8.07 1.48 -7.33
C ILE A 45 -8.22 2.54 -6.25
N ILE A 46 -8.45 2.10 -5.02
CA ILE A 46 -8.35 2.94 -3.83
C ILE A 46 -7.17 2.45 -2.99
N VAL A 47 -6.27 3.37 -2.65
CA VAL A 47 -5.13 3.14 -1.77
C VAL A 47 -5.42 3.79 -0.42
N TYR A 48 -5.41 2.98 0.63
CA TYR A 48 -5.67 3.39 2.00
C TYR A 48 -4.35 3.45 2.79
N GLN A 49 -4.09 4.57 3.43
CA GLN A 49 -3.03 4.72 4.42
C GLN A 49 -3.63 4.45 5.80
N LEU A 50 -3.13 3.45 6.52
CA LEU A 50 -3.80 2.90 7.71
C LEU A 50 -2.87 2.79 8.91
N LYS A 51 -3.42 3.03 10.12
CA LYS A 51 -2.77 2.77 11.41
C LYS A 51 -2.95 1.33 11.88
N ASP A 52 -4.08 0.71 11.56
CA ASP A 52 -4.44 -0.67 11.91
C ASP A 52 -5.24 -1.30 10.76
N ILE A 53 -5.11 -2.61 10.57
CA ILE A 53 -5.71 -3.34 9.44
C ILE A 53 -7.01 -4.08 9.79
N LYS A 54 -7.36 -4.25 11.06
CA LYS A 54 -8.43 -5.17 11.47
C LYS A 54 -9.78 -4.80 10.86
N LYS A 55 -10.13 -3.51 10.92
CA LYS A 55 -11.38 -3.02 10.32
C LYS A 55 -11.36 -3.09 8.80
N PHE A 56 -10.21 -2.82 8.18
CA PHE A 56 -10.04 -2.94 6.74
C PHE A 56 -10.24 -4.39 6.26
N GLU A 57 -9.66 -5.36 6.96
CA GLU A 57 -9.83 -6.79 6.67
C GLU A 57 -11.29 -7.23 6.82
N GLN A 58 -11.95 -6.80 7.90
CA GLN A 58 -13.33 -7.19 8.23
C GLN A 58 -14.40 -6.52 7.36
N ALA A 59 -14.13 -5.31 6.86
CA ALA A 59 -15.09 -4.56 6.07
C ALA A 59 -15.36 -5.20 4.69
N SER A 60 -16.60 -5.08 4.22
CA SER A 60 -16.91 -5.45 2.83
C SER A 60 -16.30 -4.45 1.84
N ASP A 61 -16.07 -4.88 0.60
CA ASP A 61 -15.60 -4.00 -0.47
C ASP A 61 -16.56 -2.82 -0.71
N ILE A 62 -17.87 -3.06 -0.59
CA ILE A 62 -18.91 -2.04 -0.73
C ILE A 62 -18.83 -1.01 0.40
N ASP A 63 -18.62 -1.47 1.64
CA ASP A 63 -18.50 -0.58 2.79
C ASP A 63 -17.24 0.28 2.72
N LEU A 64 -16.12 -0.31 2.30
CA LEU A 64 -14.87 0.43 2.06
C LEU A 64 -15.04 1.44 0.92
N PHE A 65 -15.77 1.11 -0.14
CA PHE A 65 -16.02 2.03 -1.24
C PHE A 65 -16.92 3.21 -0.86
N ALA A 66 -18.03 2.93 -0.18
CA ALA A 66 -19.11 3.89 -0.01
C ALA A 66 -19.00 4.68 1.30
N ARG A 67 -18.38 4.11 2.34
CA ARG A 67 -18.42 4.63 3.71
C ARG A 67 -17.11 4.43 4.47
N GLU A 68 -15.97 4.43 3.76
CA GLU A 68 -14.64 4.23 4.34
C GLU A 68 -14.38 5.02 5.63
N ASP A 69 -14.78 6.30 5.70
CA ASP A 69 -14.59 7.13 6.90
C ASP A 69 -15.32 6.58 8.12
N GLY A 70 -16.56 6.12 7.96
CA GLY A 70 -17.34 5.54 9.05
C GLY A 70 -16.85 4.16 9.47
N ILE A 71 -16.33 3.39 8.51
CA ILE A 71 -15.87 2.02 8.72
C ILE A 71 -14.48 1.99 9.36
N LEU A 72 -13.53 2.73 8.79
CA LEU A 72 -12.14 2.73 9.23
C LEU A 72 -11.94 3.72 10.40
N GLY A 73 -12.68 4.84 10.40
CA GLY A 73 -12.61 5.86 11.44
C GLY A 73 -11.18 6.33 11.68
N LYS A 74 -10.78 6.36 12.96
CA LYS A 74 -9.44 6.79 13.38
C LYS A 74 -8.27 5.95 12.84
N ASP A 75 -8.56 4.76 12.31
CA ASP A 75 -7.55 3.86 11.75
C ASP A 75 -7.18 4.27 10.33
N LYS A 76 -8.04 5.04 9.62
CA LYS A 76 -7.67 5.68 8.35
C LYS A 76 -6.83 6.92 8.63
N ILE A 77 -5.69 7.01 7.96
CA ILE A 77 -4.86 8.21 7.91
C ILE A 77 -5.30 9.05 6.72
N ASP A 78 -5.33 8.44 5.55
CA ASP A 78 -5.69 9.06 4.28
C ASP A 78 -6.11 7.99 3.26
N SER A 79 -6.74 8.41 2.17
CA SER A 79 -7.09 7.54 1.04
C SER A 79 -7.00 8.30 -0.28
N MET A 80 -6.62 7.59 -1.34
CA MET A 80 -6.66 8.13 -2.69
C MET A 80 -7.30 7.14 -3.64
N LYS A 81 -8.14 7.66 -4.55
CA LYS A 81 -8.78 6.90 -5.61
C LYS A 81 -8.18 7.30 -6.95
N MET A 82 -7.83 6.31 -7.76
CA MET A 82 -7.21 6.54 -9.06
C MET A 82 -7.62 5.49 -10.10
N GLN A 83 -7.32 5.78 -11.36
CA GLN A 83 -7.44 4.83 -12.45
C GLN A 83 -6.07 4.51 -13.03
N ILE A 84 -5.86 3.24 -13.41
CA ILE A 84 -4.62 2.77 -14.00
C ILE A 84 -4.93 2.07 -15.32
N ALA A 85 -4.25 2.48 -16.40
CA ALA A 85 -4.38 1.87 -17.70
C ALA A 85 -3.80 0.44 -17.70
N PRO A 86 -4.20 -0.43 -18.64
CA PRO A 86 -3.53 -1.71 -18.83
C PRO A 86 -2.04 -1.54 -19.13
N ARG A 87 -1.21 -2.49 -18.66
CA ARG A 87 0.26 -2.50 -18.82
C ARG A 87 0.98 -1.29 -18.19
N ASP A 88 0.31 -0.57 -17.31
CA ASP A 88 0.86 0.62 -16.66
C ASP A 88 1.40 0.31 -15.26
N ASN A 89 2.41 1.07 -14.86
CA ASN A 89 3.08 0.95 -13.58
C ASN A 89 3.31 2.33 -12.97
N ILE A 90 2.69 2.57 -11.82
CA ILE A 90 2.67 3.89 -11.20
C ILE A 90 3.18 3.84 -9.76
N VAL A 91 3.77 4.94 -9.33
CA VAL A 91 3.94 5.24 -7.90
C VAL A 91 2.68 5.96 -7.44
N ALA A 92 1.82 5.27 -6.70
CA ALA A 92 0.55 5.81 -6.22
C ALA A 92 0.77 6.86 -5.13
N VAL A 93 1.61 6.54 -4.15
CA VAL A 93 1.91 7.44 -3.03
C VAL A 93 3.33 7.20 -2.49
N ASN A 94 3.96 8.27 -2.02
CA ASN A 94 5.18 8.20 -1.22
C ASN A 94 4.82 8.44 0.25
N VAL A 95 5.11 7.48 1.12
CA VAL A 95 4.78 7.56 2.55
C VAL A 95 6.02 7.42 3.41
N LYS A 96 5.94 7.89 4.65
CA LYS A 96 6.93 7.60 5.68
C LYS A 96 6.48 6.41 6.50
N ASP A 97 7.30 5.37 6.57
CA ASP A 97 6.98 4.08 7.18
C ASP A 97 6.49 4.17 8.65
N LYS A 98 7.06 5.08 9.44
CA LYS A 98 6.65 5.27 10.85
C LYS A 98 5.34 6.03 11.01
N GLU A 99 4.98 6.87 10.02
CA GLU A 99 3.75 7.66 10.03
C GLU A 99 2.57 6.84 9.46
N VAL A 100 2.85 5.97 8.49
CA VAL A 100 1.87 5.10 7.83
C VAL A 100 2.31 3.63 7.98
N PRO A 101 1.87 2.92 9.03
CA PRO A 101 2.31 1.55 9.27
C PRO A 101 1.80 0.53 8.24
N TYR A 102 0.62 0.77 7.66
CA TYR A 102 -0.02 -0.15 6.73
C TYR A 102 -0.55 0.56 5.49
N ILE A 103 -0.50 -0.15 4.37
CA ILE A 103 -1.16 0.20 3.12
C ILE A 103 -2.18 -0.86 2.80
N GLY A 104 -3.44 -0.46 2.65
CA GLY A 104 -4.51 -1.27 2.09
C GLY A 104 -4.78 -0.86 0.65
N ILE A 105 -5.12 -1.80 -0.21
CA ILE A 105 -5.61 -1.52 -1.56
C ILE A 105 -6.92 -2.25 -1.84
N LEU A 106 -7.84 -1.55 -2.50
CA LEU A 106 -9.09 -2.07 -3.01
C LEU A 106 -9.15 -1.82 -4.52
N VAL A 107 -9.39 -2.86 -5.29
CA VAL A 107 -9.37 -2.83 -6.76
C VAL A 107 -10.74 -3.22 -7.29
N PHE A 108 -11.28 -2.40 -8.20
CA PHE A 108 -12.53 -2.65 -8.89
C PHE A 108 -12.25 -3.16 -10.29
N PHE A 109 -12.51 -4.44 -10.51
CA PHE A 109 -12.48 -5.03 -11.84
C PHE A 109 -13.84 -4.87 -12.52
N ALA A 110 -13.83 -4.83 -13.85
CA ALA A 110 -15.02 -4.90 -14.69
C ALA A 110 -15.78 -6.23 -14.47
N ASN A 111 -15.06 -7.28 -14.11
CA ASN A 111 -15.61 -8.54 -13.61
C ASN A 111 -14.79 -9.00 -12.39
N ASN A 112 -15.41 -9.05 -11.21
CA ASN A 112 -14.77 -9.39 -9.95
C ASN A 112 -14.84 -10.89 -9.60
N ASP A 113 -15.47 -11.74 -10.44
CA ASP A 113 -15.69 -13.15 -10.08
C ASP A 113 -14.37 -13.86 -9.76
N LYS A 114 -14.31 -14.45 -8.56
CA LYS A 114 -13.15 -15.20 -8.00
C LYS A 114 -11.82 -14.43 -7.92
N LYS A 115 -11.83 -13.10 -8.08
CA LYS A 115 -10.61 -12.28 -7.96
C LYS A 115 -10.37 -11.84 -6.53
N ILE A 116 -9.10 -11.73 -6.16
CA ILE A 116 -8.70 -11.03 -4.94
C ILE A 116 -8.82 -9.52 -5.20
N THR A 117 -9.86 -8.90 -4.63
CA THR A 117 -10.18 -7.46 -4.80
C THR A 117 -9.57 -6.57 -3.73
N LYS A 118 -9.17 -7.14 -2.59
CA LYS A 118 -8.65 -6.43 -1.43
C LYS A 118 -7.36 -7.07 -0.93
N ALA A 119 -6.34 -6.25 -0.67
CA ALA A 119 -5.08 -6.70 -0.08
C ALA A 119 -4.46 -5.61 0.79
N TRP A 120 -3.48 -5.98 1.62
CA TRP A 120 -2.72 -5.03 2.42
C TRP A 120 -1.28 -5.47 2.65
N ALA A 121 -0.44 -4.53 3.06
CA ALA A 121 0.94 -4.78 3.43
C ALA A 121 1.42 -3.79 4.50
N LYS A 122 2.40 -4.20 5.31
CA LYS A 122 3.10 -3.26 6.18
C LYS A 122 4.08 -2.45 5.34
N THR A 123 4.20 -1.16 5.63
CA THR A 123 5.25 -0.33 5.01
C THR A 123 6.65 -0.76 5.43
N SER A 124 6.77 -1.42 6.59
CA SER A 124 8.03 -2.04 7.04
C SER A 124 8.46 -3.23 6.18
N ASP A 125 7.54 -3.86 5.44
CA ASP A 125 7.85 -4.99 4.54
C ASP A 125 8.47 -4.49 3.22
N ALA A 126 8.54 -3.18 3.00
CA ALA A 126 9.07 -2.61 1.76
C ALA A 126 10.54 -2.98 1.55
N SER A 127 10.85 -3.50 0.37
CA SER A 127 12.20 -3.87 -0.04
C SER A 127 13.00 -2.66 -0.54
N GLY A 128 14.30 -2.66 -0.29
CA GLY A 128 15.21 -1.57 -0.65
C GLY A 128 16.41 -1.46 0.29
N ILE A 129 17.44 -0.75 -0.15
CA ILE A 129 18.66 -0.52 0.65
C ILE A 129 18.37 0.59 1.68
N TRP A 130 18.95 0.51 2.88
CA TRP A 130 18.79 1.52 3.96
C TRP A 130 19.03 2.96 3.45
N PHE A 131 20.01 3.16 2.56
CA PHE A 131 20.33 4.47 1.97
C PHE A 131 19.59 4.79 0.66
N GLY A 132 18.71 3.90 0.20
CA GLY A 132 17.97 4.01 -1.06
C GLY A 132 16.47 4.21 -0.88
N LYS A 133 15.75 4.36 -2.00
CA LYS A 133 14.29 4.40 -2.00
C LYS A 133 13.75 2.99 -1.71
N LYS A 134 12.95 2.84 -0.65
CA LYS A 134 12.21 1.60 -0.40
C LYS A 134 10.97 1.58 -1.28
N LYS A 135 10.59 0.38 -1.73
CA LYS A 135 9.43 0.16 -2.58
C LYS A 135 8.53 -0.91 -1.97
N LEU A 136 7.23 -0.70 -2.05
CA LEU A 136 6.23 -1.71 -1.75
C LEU A 136 5.37 -1.89 -3.00
N GLU A 137 5.31 -3.10 -3.56
CA GLU A 137 4.67 -3.35 -4.85
C GLU A 137 3.43 -4.24 -4.72
N PHE A 138 2.33 -3.78 -5.33
CA PHE A 138 1.14 -4.56 -5.58
C PHE A 138 1.02 -4.84 -7.08
N LYS A 139 0.94 -6.11 -7.46
CA LYS A 139 0.73 -6.54 -8.84
C LYS A 139 -0.72 -6.90 -9.05
N ILE A 140 -1.34 -6.37 -10.08
CA ILE A 140 -2.72 -6.71 -10.45
C ILE A 140 -2.70 -7.61 -11.67
N THR A 141 -3.25 -8.82 -11.55
CA THR A 141 -3.30 -9.83 -12.61
C THR A 141 -4.74 -10.29 -12.86
N GLN A 142 -4.90 -11.32 -13.70
CA GLN A 142 -6.19 -11.96 -13.94
C GLN A 142 -6.79 -12.65 -12.71
N ASP A 143 -5.98 -13.00 -11.72
CA ASP A 143 -6.47 -13.64 -10.49
C ASP A 143 -6.79 -12.63 -9.37
N GLY A 144 -6.52 -11.35 -9.64
CA GLY A 144 -6.68 -10.26 -8.69
C GLY A 144 -5.35 -9.69 -8.22
N ILE A 145 -5.30 -9.25 -6.97
CA ILE A 145 -4.12 -8.63 -6.37
C ILE A 145 -3.13 -9.70 -5.89
N ASN A 146 -1.87 -9.55 -6.30
CA ASN A 146 -0.72 -10.28 -5.78
C ASN A 146 0.24 -9.32 -5.05
N LYS A 147 0.56 -9.62 -3.78
CA LYS A 147 1.57 -8.88 -3.02
C LYS A 147 2.95 -9.36 -3.44
N VAL A 148 3.86 -8.44 -3.75
CA VAL A 148 5.29 -8.75 -3.92
C VAL A 148 6.04 -8.05 -2.79
N GLN A 149 6.70 -8.84 -1.95
CA GLN A 149 7.63 -8.38 -0.91
C GLN A 149 8.98 -8.06 -1.56
#